data_AF-A0A4W5RUU5-F1
#
_entry.id   AF-A0A4W5RUU5-F1
#
_cell.length_a   1.000
_cell.length_b   1.000
_cell.length_c   1.000
_cell.angle_alpha   90.00
_cell.angle_beta   90.00
_cell.angle_gamma   90.00
#
_symmetry.space_group_name_H-M   'P 1'
#
loop_
_entity.id
_entity.type
_entity.pdbx_description
1 polymer ?
#
loop_
_entity_poly.entity_id
_entity_poly.type
_entity_poly.pdbx_seq_one_letter_code
_entity_poly.pdbx_strand_id
1 'polypeptide(L)'
;MKLFLCVTLAVSVSSQDALLRLAAVVDVRSLRDALRETVQGLLPSVECVCVYVLEGDSRLQCDGPSHELPKEGKIREVVGQLKRCVCAGLPPSELHEKQRSSLAAPLPPHRRAVIIPLLDQDQGVAISVLLVGCKPLSDQDEQHLNTLEKHAAVACRRVWALQSANQKSLVSLSPIQSHNALLRPEPTDYCDLDRKILQLCGTHLATTPHRDLSHTHTSPLGPITVIQKNC
;
A
#
# COMPACT_ATOMS: atom_id res chain seq x y z
N MET A 1 9.50 -7.14 -39.29
CA MET A 1 9.87 -5.87 -38.61
C MET A 1 8.69 -5.15 -37.95
N LYS A 2 7.49 -5.08 -38.55
CA LYS A 2 6.30 -4.47 -37.90
C LYS A 2 5.79 -5.18 -36.63
N LEU A 3 5.86 -6.52 -36.59
CA LEU A 3 5.44 -7.30 -35.41
C LEU A 3 6.38 -7.08 -34.20
N PHE A 4 7.68 -6.94 -34.46
CA PHE A 4 8.69 -6.69 -33.41
C PHE A 4 8.46 -5.33 -32.75
N LEU A 5 8.21 -4.28 -33.53
CA LEU A 5 7.95 -2.94 -33.00
C LEU A 5 6.63 -2.85 -32.21
N CYS A 6 5.58 -3.56 -32.64
CA CYS A 6 4.30 -3.63 -31.92
C CYS A 6 4.44 -4.35 -30.57
N VAL A 7 5.19 -5.45 -30.53
CA VAL A 7 5.50 -6.18 -29.30
C VAL A 7 6.36 -5.31 -28.37
N THR A 8 7.38 -4.62 -28.89
CA THR A 8 8.22 -3.73 -28.06
C THR A 8 7.44 -2.55 -27.47
N LEU A 9 6.51 -1.95 -28.22
CA LEU A 9 5.66 -0.86 -27.71
C LEU A 9 4.58 -1.35 -26.72
N ALA A 10 4.02 -2.55 -26.91
CA ALA A 10 3.08 -3.13 -25.96
C ALA A 10 3.76 -3.56 -24.65
N VAL A 11 5.00 -4.06 -24.73
CA VAL A 11 5.83 -4.43 -23.57
C VAL A 11 6.25 -3.20 -22.76
N SER A 12 6.54 -2.07 -23.40
CA SER A 12 6.87 -0.83 -22.66
C SER A 12 5.66 -0.24 -21.93
N VAL A 13 4.48 -0.22 -22.56
CA VAL A 13 3.23 0.28 -21.94
C VAL A 13 2.79 -0.61 -20.77
N SER A 14 2.86 -1.94 -20.92
CA SER A 14 2.48 -2.86 -19.83
C SER A 14 3.43 -2.77 -18.63
N SER A 15 4.73 -2.58 -18.85
CA SER A 15 5.67 -2.35 -17.73
C SER A 15 5.38 -1.04 -16.98
N GLN A 16 5.04 0.02 -17.70
CA GLN A 16 4.71 1.32 -17.10
C GLN A 16 3.43 1.24 -16.27
N ASP A 17 2.37 0.61 -16.80
CA ASP A 17 1.12 0.39 -16.05
C ASP A 17 1.36 -0.43 -14.77
N ALA A 18 2.15 -1.51 -14.88
CA ALA A 18 2.47 -2.37 -13.76
C ALA A 18 3.26 -1.63 -12.66
N LEU A 19 4.15 -0.70 -13.02
CA LEU A 19 4.89 0.12 -12.06
C LEU A 19 4.05 1.27 -11.49
N LEU A 20 3.12 1.84 -12.28
CA LEU A 20 2.18 2.85 -11.81
C LEU A 20 1.26 2.31 -10.72
N ARG A 21 0.87 1.03 -10.77
CA ARG A 21 0.11 0.39 -9.68
C ARG A 21 0.86 0.45 -8.36
N LEU A 22 2.17 0.19 -8.36
CA LEU A 22 3.00 0.32 -7.16
C LEU A 22 3.04 1.76 -6.63
N ALA A 23 2.87 2.77 -7.48
CA ALA A 23 2.82 4.17 -7.04
C ALA A 23 1.50 4.53 -6.32
N ALA A 24 0.41 3.82 -6.60
CA ALA A 24 -0.91 4.09 -6.01
C ALA A 24 -1.14 3.39 -4.64
N VAL A 25 -0.26 2.46 -4.25
CA VAL A 25 -0.39 1.69 -3.01
C VAL A 25 -0.30 2.57 -1.77
N VAL A 26 -1.21 2.37 -0.81
CA VAL A 26 -1.29 3.11 0.47
C VAL A 26 -1.30 2.22 1.71
N ASP A 27 -1.49 0.91 1.58
CA ASP A 27 -1.55 -0.04 2.69
C ASP A 27 -0.87 -1.37 2.35
N VAL A 28 -0.66 -2.23 3.35
CA VAL A 28 0.08 -3.50 3.18
C VAL A 28 -0.67 -4.52 2.33
N ARG A 29 -2.01 -4.53 2.35
CA ARG A 29 -2.78 -5.47 1.53
C ARG A 29 -2.68 -5.08 0.05
N SER A 30 -2.94 -3.81 -0.26
CA SER A 30 -2.78 -3.29 -1.62
C SER A 30 -1.34 -3.40 -2.13
N LEU A 31 -0.33 -3.31 -1.24
CA LEU A 31 1.07 -3.55 -1.59
C LEU A 31 1.32 -4.98 -2.04
N ARG A 32 0.83 -5.97 -1.28
CA ARG A 32 0.97 -7.40 -1.63
C ARG A 32 0.29 -7.70 -2.95
N ASP A 33 -0.90 -7.15 -3.19
CA ASP A 33 -1.64 -7.33 -4.44
C ASP A 33 -0.91 -6.70 -5.62
N ALA A 34 -0.53 -5.43 -5.52
CA ALA A 34 0.20 -4.74 -6.57
C ALA A 34 1.52 -5.46 -6.90
N LEU A 35 2.29 -5.90 -5.90
CA LEU A 35 3.53 -6.65 -6.15
C LEU A 35 3.29 -7.98 -6.87
N ARG A 36 2.26 -8.73 -6.49
CA ARG A 36 1.89 -9.98 -7.18
C ARG A 36 1.54 -9.73 -8.64
N GLU A 37 0.67 -8.76 -8.89
CA GLU A 37 0.22 -8.40 -10.23
C GLU A 37 1.37 -7.86 -11.09
N THR A 38 2.21 -6.99 -10.54
CA THR A 38 3.35 -6.44 -11.26
C THR A 38 4.35 -7.52 -11.65
N VAL A 39 4.66 -8.48 -10.75
CA VAL A 39 5.53 -9.62 -11.09
C VAL A 39 4.91 -10.47 -12.21
N GLN A 40 3.61 -10.76 -12.12
CA GLN A 40 2.90 -11.55 -13.13
C GLN A 40 2.80 -10.83 -14.49
N GLY A 41 2.73 -9.49 -14.49
CA GLY A 41 2.72 -8.70 -15.72
C GLY A 41 4.10 -8.52 -16.36
N LEU A 42 5.17 -8.50 -15.58
CA LEU A 42 6.54 -8.26 -16.07
C LEU A 42 7.26 -9.52 -16.54
N LEU A 43 6.89 -10.70 -16.01
CA LEU A 43 7.58 -11.96 -16.28
C LEU A 43 6.68 -12.93 -17.05
N PRO A 44 7.06 -13.33 -18.28
CA PRO A 44 6.31 -14.32 -19.05
C PRO A 44 6.59 -15.72 -18.49
N SER A 45 5.61 -16.35 -17.83
CA SER A 45 5.68 -17.70 -17.18
C SER A 45 6.00 -17.70 -15.68
N VAL A 46 5.33 -16.84 -14.92
CA VAL A 46 5.30 -16.94 -13.45
C VAL A 46 4.26 -17.96 -13.02
N GLU A 47 4.66 -18.88 -12.18
CA GLU A 47 3.81 -19.97 -11.68
C GLU A 47 3.37 -19.72 -10.24
N CYS A 48 4.19 -19.01 -9.47
CA CYS A 48 3.92 -18.68 -8.08
C CYS A 48 4.57 -17.34 -7.72
N VAL A 49 3.84 -16.48 -7.01
CA VAL A 49 4.39 -15.27 -6.38
C VAL A 49 3.91 -15.24 -4.94
N CYS A 50 4.83 -15.06 -4.02
CA CYS A 50 4.55 -14.87 -2.60
C CYS A 50 5.25 -13.62 -2.11
N VAL A 51 4.50 -12.77 -1.43
CA VAL A 51 4.99 -11.49 -0.90
C VAL A 51 5.01 -11.61 0.61
N TYR A 52 6.21 -11.65 1.17
CA TYR A 52 6.42 -11.68 2.61
C TYR A 52 6.78 -10.30 3.09
N VAL A 53 6.10 -9.83 4.11
CA VAL A 53 6.33 -8.50 4.65
C VAL A 53 6.86 -8.63 6.07
N LEU A 54 7.86 -7.83 6.43
CA LEU A 54 8.48 -7.87 7.76
C LEU A 54 7.56 -7.22 8.80
N GLU A 55 7.26 -7.93 9.88
CA GLU A 55 6.42 -7.45 10.98
C GLU A 55 7.12 -7.66 12.34
N GLY A 56 6.94 -6.69 13.25
CA GLY A 56 7.41 -6.78 14.65
C GLY A 56 8.88 -7.22 14.77
N ASP A 57 9.10 -8.29 15.54
CA ASP A 57 10.41 -8.89 15.84
C ASP A 57 11.02 -9.65 14.66
N SER A 58 11.09 -9.03 13.47
CA SER A 58 11.62 -9.61 12.24
C SER A 58 10.88 -10.85 11.71
N ARG A 59 9.56 -10.88 11.88
CA ARG A 59 8.69 -11.96 11.41
C ARG A 59 8.26 -11.69 9.97
N LEU A 60 8.64 -12.55 9.03
CA LEU A 60 8.17 -12.44 7.64
C LEU A 60 6.82 -13.13 7.46
N GLN A 61 5.77 -12.36 7.25
CA GLN A 61 4.39 -12.84 7.08
C GLN A 61 3.95 -12.83 5.62
N CYS A 62 3.36 -13.93 5.15
CA CYS A 62 2.60 -14.00 3.90
C CYS A 62 1.10 -13.97 4.19
N ASP A 63 0.28 -13.44 3.28
CA ASP A 63 -1.20 -13.42 3.39
C ASP A 63 -1.88 -14.26 2.29
N GLY A 64 -1.11 -14.95 1.44
CA GLY A 64 -1.66 -15.71 0.31
C GLY A 64 -1.04 -17.09 0.16
N PRO A 65 -1.39 -18.09 0.99
CA PRO A 65 -2.23 -18.07 2.21
C PRO A 65 -1.49 -17.52 3.45
N SER A 66 -2.20 -17.25 4.55
CA SER A 66 -1.59 -16.70 5.77
C SER A 66 -0.62 -17.69 6.44
N HIS A 67 0.66 -17.31 6.55
CA HIS A 67 1.68 -18.07 7.28
C HIS A 67 2.94 -17.22 7.52
N GLU A 68 3.73 -17.66 8.51
CA GLU A 68 5.02 -17.08 8.85
C GLU A 68 6.16 -17.94 8.32
N LEU A 69 7.22 -17.29 7.83
CA LEU A 69 8.46 -17.99 7.50
C LEU A 69 9.27 -18.33 8.75
N PRO A 70 9.91 -19.51 8.81
CA PRO A 70 10.86 -19.85 9.87
C PRO A 70 11.94 -18.79 10.07
N LYS A 71 12.48 -18.70 11.31
CA LYS A 71 13.54 -17.73 11.67
C LYS A 71 14.90 -18.06 11.07
N GLU A 72 15.07 -19.29 10.59
CA GLU A 72 16.29 -19.80 9.95
C GLU A 72 15.94 -20.45 8.61
N GLY A 73 16.96 -20.75 7.81
CA GLY A 73 16.81 -21.36 6.50
C GLY A 73 17.22 -20.43 5.36
N LYS A 74 17.06 -20.92 4.14
CA LYS A 74 17.62 -20.29 2.95
C LYS A 74 17.05 -18.91 2.68
N ILE A 75 15.74 -18.71 2.91
CA ILE A 75 15.14 -17.37 2.70
C ILE A 75 15.74 -16.37 3.68
N ARG A 76 15.97 -16.78 4.94
CA ARG A 76 16.56 -15.92 5.98
C ARG A 76 18.03 -15.61 5.72
N GLU A 77 18.81 -16.57 5.23
CA GLU A 77 20.19 -16.35 4.78
C GLU A 77 20.25 -15.30 3.67
N VAL A 78 19.37 -15.41 2.67
CA VAL A 78 19.30 -14.46 1.54
C VAL A 78 18.90 -13.06 2.01
N VAL A 79 17.96 -12.97 2.96
CA VAL A 79 17.60 -11.71 3.61
C VAL A 79 18.80 -11.08 4.33
N GLY A 80 19.57 -11.87 5.07
CA GLY A 80 20.79 -11.40 5.74
C GLY A 80 21.89 -10.94 4.77
N GLN A 81 21.95 -11.52 3.57
CA GLN A 81 22.89 -11.13 2.52
C GLN A 81 22.42 -9.91 1.71
N LEU A 82 21.15 -9.50 1.84
CA LEU A 82 20.55 -8.34 1.16
C LEU A 82 20.71 -8.40 -0.37
N LYS A 83 20.80 -9.59 -0.96
CA LYS A 83 21.04 -9.79 -2.39
C LYS A 83 20.10 -10.84 -2.95
N ARG A 84 19.54 -10.58 -4.15
CA ARG A 84 18.69 -11.55 -4.87
C ARG A 84 19.40 -12.89 -5.07
N CYS A 85 18.68 -13.98 -4.84
CA CYS A 85 19.16 -15.34 -5.00
C CYS A 85 18.27 -16.13 -5.97
N VAL A 86 18.88 -16.90 -6.86
CA VAL A 86 18.18 -17.83 -7.76
C VAL A 86 18.61 -19.26 -7.42
N CYS A 87 17.65 -20.16 -7.22
CA CYS A 87 17.93 -21.54 -6.82
C CYS A 87 16.99 -22.57 -7.46
N ALA A 88 17.34 -23.85 -7.33
CA ALA A 88 16.56 -24.99 -7.79
C ALA A 88 15.43 -25.39 -6.82
N GLY A 89 14.87 -24.41 -6.09
CA GLY A 89 13.83 -24.60 -5.09
C GLY A 89 14.30 -24.40 -3.65
N LEU A 90 13.32 -24.48 -2.75
CA LEU A 90 13.46 -24.26 -1.31
C LEU A 90 13.11 -25.52 -0.51
N PRO A 91 13.65 -25.69 0.70
CA PRO A 91 13.22 -26.76 1.60
C PRO A 91 11.70 -26.71 1.83
N PRO A 92 10.97 -27.84 1.80
CA PRO A 92 9.53 -27.87 2.04
C PRO A 92 9.10 -27.32 3.40
N SER A 93 10.00 -27.33 4.40
CA SER A 93 9.79 -26.74 5.73
C SER A 93 9.71 -25.21 5.72
N GLU A 94 10.28 -24.56 4.70
CA GLU A 94 10.22 -23.10 4.51
C GLU A 94 9.01 -22.67 3.66
N LEU A 95 8.19 -23.63 3.21
CA LEU A 95 7.09 -23.39 2.27
C LEU A 95 5.76 -23.85 2.83
N HIS A 96 4.74 -23.03 2.60
CA HIS A 96 3.35 -23.44 2.80
C HIS A 96 2.95 -24.54 1.79
N GLU A 97 2.05 -25.44 2.18
CA GLU A 97 1.59 -26.58 1.37
C GLU A 97 1.27 -26.21 -0.09
N LYS A 98 0.44 -25.17 -0.28
CA LYS A 98 0.06 -24.62 -1.60
C LYS A 98 1.22 -24.17 -2.50
N GLN A 99 2.38 -23.84 -1.93
CA GLN A 99 3.55 -23.36 -2.68
C GLN A 99 4.49 -24.50 -3.09
N ARG A 100 4.42 -25.66 -2.42
CA ARG A 100 5.41 -26.73 -2.56
C ARG A 100 5.50 -27.29 -3.97
N SER A 101 4.38 -27.39 -4.69
CA SER A 101 4.35 -27.87 -6.08
C SER A 101 5.11 -26.98 -7.07
N SER A 102 5.32 -25.71 -6.74
CA SER A 102 5.97 -24.73 -7.62
C SER A 102 7.36 -24.31 -7.12
N LEU A 103 7.65 -24.46 -5.83
CA LEU A 103 8.84 -23.88 -5.19
C LEU A 103 9.69 -24.88 -4.39
N ALA A 104 9.19 -26.07 -4.06
CA ALA A 104 9.96 -27.01 -3.25
C ALA A 104 11.13 -27.61 -4.04
N ALA A 105 12.28 -27.73 -3.38
CA ALA A 105 13.44 -28.41 -3.93
C ALA A 105 13.26 -29.93 -3.90
N PRO A 106 13.79 -30.65 -4.90
CA PRO A 106 14.38 -30.12 -6.13
C PRO A 106 13.32 -29.75 -7.18
N LEU A 107 13.47 -28.57 -7.79
CA LEU A 107 12.70 -28.17 -8.96
C LEU A 107 13.29 -28.79 -10.24
N PRO A 108 12.47 -29.08 -11.26
CA PRO A 108 12.97 -29.58 -12.53
C PRO A 108 13.83 -28.52 -13.26
N PRO A 109 14.70 -28.90 -14.21
CA PRO A 109 15.69 -27.99 -14.81
C PRO A 109 15.12 -26.73 -15.49
N HIS A 110 13.86 -26.79 -15.93
CA HIS A 110 13.16 -25.69 -16.58
C HIS A 110 12.44 -24.76 -15.60
N ARG A 111 12.62 -24.94 -14.28
CA ARG A 111 12.02 -24.14 -13.21
C ARG A 111 13.08 -23.63 -12.25
N ARG A 112 12.84 -22.45 -11.69
CA ARG A 112 13.69 -21.76 -10.72
C ARG A 112 12.84 -21.09 -9.67
N ALA A 113 13.38 -21.02 -8.45
CA ALA A 113 12.88 -20.18 -7.38
C ALA A 113 13.79 -18.96 -7.24
N VAL A 114 13.21 -17.76 -7.23
CA VAL A 114 13.90 -16.49 -7.08
C VAL A 114 13.46 -15.86 -5.77
N ILE A 115 14.43 -15.57 -4.89
CA ILE A 115 14.22 -14.87 -3.62
C ILE A 115 14.76 -13.45 -3.79
N ILE A 116 13.90 -12.45 -3.65
CA ILE A 116 14.23 -11.04 -3.86
C ILE A 116 13.96 -10.26 -2.56
N PRO A 117 15.00 -9.93 -1.77
CA PRO A 117 14.84 -9.04 -0.64
C PRO A 117 14.61 -7.61 -1.15
N LEU A 118 13.51 -6.99 -0.73
CA LEU A 118 13.20 -5.58 -0.98
C LEU A 118 13.76 -4.77 0.18
N LEU A 119 14.70 -3.89 -0.13
CA LEU A 119 15.49 -3.18 0.86
C LEU A 119 14.93 -1.79 1.14
N ASP A 120 14.96 -1.40 2.40
CA ASP A 120 15.04 0.00 2.77
C ASP A 120 16.49 0.46 2.55
N GLN A 121 16.70 1.29 1.52
CA GLN A 121 18.02 1.80 1.17
C GLN A 121 18.60 2.74 2.24
N ASP A 122 17.73 3.40 3.02
CA ASP A 122 18.17 4.36 4.03
C ASP A 122 18.68 3.62 5.28
N GLN A 123 18.04 2.48 5.61
CA GLN A 123 18.40 1.67 6.78
C GLN A 123 19.30 0.47 6.46
N GLY A 124 19.45 0.10 5.19
CA GLY A 124 20.24 -1.05 4.77
C GLY A 124 19.66 -2.39 5.24
N VAL A 125 18.33 -2.47 5.44
CA VAL A 125 17.65 -3.69 5.91
C VAL A 125 16.57 -4.12 4.92
N ALA A 126 16.28 -5.43 4.86
CA ALA A 126 15.15 -5.92 4.09
C ALA A 126 13.83 -5.65 4.83
N ILE A 127 12.87 -5.05 4.15
CA ILE A 127 11.53 -4.74 4.68
C ILE A 127 10.45 -5.68 4.13
N SER A 128 10.75 -6.35 3.01
CA SER A 128 9.86 -7.31 2.38
C SER A 128 10.68 -8.30 1.55
N VAL A 129 10.12 -9.45 1.21
CA VAL A 129 10.73 -10.46 0.36
C VAL A 129 9.72 -10.92 -0.68
N LEU A 130 10.09 -10.85 -1.95
CA LEU A 130 9.37 -11.52 -3.03
C LEU A 130 9.96 -12.91 -3.24
N LEU A 131 9.10 -13.91 -3.25
CA LEU A 131 9.44 -15.26 -3.65
C LEU A 131 8.70 -15.58 -4.95
N VAL A 132 9.44 -15.92 -5.99
CA VAL A 132 8.89 -16.14 -7.34
C VAL A 132 9.30 -17.51 -7.86
N GLY A 133 8.32 -18.30 -8.28
CA GLY A 133 8.53 -19.54 -9.03
C GLY A 133 8.31 -19.26 -10.51
N CYS A 134 9.34 -19.46 -11.32
CA CYS A 134 9.32 -19.14 -12.75
C CYS A 134 10.28 -20.04 -13.54
N LYS A 135 10.30 -19.86 -14.86
CA LYS A 135 11.34 -20.43 -15.73
C LYS A 135 12.69 -19.72 -15.50
N PRO A 136 13.82 -20.27 -15.99
CA PRO A 136 15.08 -19.53 -16.04
C PRO A 136 14.90 -18.14 -16.65
N LEU A 137 15.41 -17.12 -15.95
CA LEU A 137 15.28 -15.73 -16.34
C LEU A 137 16.18 -15.43 -17.55
N SER A 138 15.63 -14.69 -18.52
CA SER A 138 16.41 -14.07 -19.59
C SER A 138 17.01 -12.75 -19.14
N ASP A 139 17.96 -12.20 -19.91
CA ASP A 139 18.54 -10.87 -19.61
C ASP A 139 17.47 -9.76 -19.54
N GLN A 140 16.40 -9.88 -20.33
CA GLN A 140 15.28 -8.95 -20.30
C GLN A 140 14.48 -9.07 -18.99
N ASP A 141 14.22 -10.31 -18.54
CA ASP A 141 13.52 -10.56 -17.28
C ASP A 141 14.31 -10.00 -16.10
N GLU A 142 15.64 -10.16 -16.12
CA GLU A 142 16.55 -9.60 -15.12
C GLU A 142 16.49 -8.05 -15.11
N GLN A 143 16.42 -7.41 -16.27
CA GLN A 143 16.23 -5.95 -16.37
C GLN A 143 14.87 -5.50 -15.82
N HIS A 144 13.80 -6.22 -16.12
CA HIS A 144 12.47 -5.94 -15.58
C HIS A 144 12.46 -6.09 -14.04
N LEU A 145 13.05 -7.17 -13.51
CA LEU A 145 13.14 -7.39 -12.06
C LEU A 145 13.99 -6.33 -11.36
N ASN A 146 15.12 -5.92 -11.94
CA ASN A 146 15.94 -4.83 -11.39
C ASN A 146 15.17 -3.50 -11.32
N THR A 147 14.30 -3.25 -12.29
CA THR A 147 13.43 -2.05 -12.29
C THR A 147 12.33 -2.19 -11.26
N LEU A 148 11.68 -3.36 -11.20
CA LEU A 148 10.67 -3.68 -10.20
C LEU A 148 11.20 -3.51 -8.78
N GLU A 149 12.36 -4.07 -8.46
CA GLU A 149 12.97 -4.00 -7.12
C GLU A 149 13.08 -2.57 -6.60
N LYS A 150 13.52 -1.64 -7.47
CA LYS A 150 13.65 -0.22 -7.12
C LYS A 150 12.30 0.42 -6.81
N HIS A 151 11.28 0.17 -7.64
CA HIS A 151 9.95 0.74 -7.45
C HIS A 151 9.20 0.10 -6.27
N ALA A 152 9.35 -1.21 -6.13
CA ALA A 152 8.81 -1.98 -5.01
C ALA A 152 9.37 -1.49 -3.68
N ALA A 153 10.69 -1.25 -3.59
CA ALA A 153 11.32 -0.69 -2.40
C ALA A 153 10.73 0.67 -2.01
N VAL A 154 10.53 1.58 -2.98
CA VAL A 154 9.90 2.89 -2.75
C VAL A 154 8.46 2.73 -2.27
N ALA A 155 7.67 1.86 -2.90
CA ALA A 155 6.30 1.59 -2.50
C ALA A 155 6.21 1.00 -1.08
N CYS A 156 7.09 0.04 -0.75
CA CYS A 156 7.18 -0.55 0.57
C CYS A 156 7.48 0.51 1.64
N ARG A 157 8.48 1.38 1.42
CA ARG A 157 8.80 2.47 2.35
C ARG A 157 7.63 3.44 2.54
N ARG A 158 6.93 3.81 1.46
CA ARG A 158 5.75 4.68 1.56
C ARG A 158 4.67 4.08 2.45
N VAL A 159 4.35 2.80 2.25
CA VAL A 159 3.38 2.08 3.08
C VAL A 159 3.83 2.03 4.54
N TRP A 160 5.10 1.74 4.79
CA TRP A 160 5.67 1.72 6.14
C TRP A 160 5.59 3.08 6.84
N ALA A 161 5.88 4.16 6.12
CA ALA A 161 5.79 5.52 6.63
C ALA A 161 4.33 5.87 6.99
N LEU A 162 3.37 5.51 6.14
CA LEU A 162 1.94 5.71 6.39
C LEU A 162 1.45 4.92 7.61
N GLN A 163 1.86 3.65 7.74
CA GLN A 163 1.51 2.83 8.90
C GLN A 163 2.08 3.39 10.20
N SER A 164 3.33 3.85 10.17
CA SER A 164 4.00 4.45 11.33
C SER A 164 3.33 5.76 11.77
N ALA A 165 2.94 6.60 10.80
CA ALA A 165 2.23 7.85 11.07
C ALA A 165 0.83 7.60 11.66
N ASN A 166 0.10 6.62 11.12
CA ASN A 166 -1.25 6.30 11.59
C ASN A 166 -1.24 5.71 13.02
N GLN A 167 -0.24 4.86 13.34
CA GLN A 167 -0.06 4.35 14.70
C GLN A 167 0.22 5.46 15.71
N LYS A 168 1.06 6.45 15.38
CA LYS A 168 1.34 7.61 16.24
C LYS A 168 0.08 8.46 16.50
N SER A 169 -0.77 8.62 15.49
CA SER A 169 -2.05 9.33 15.62
C SER A 169 -3.02 8.62 16.59
N LEU A 170 -3.13 7.29 16.49
CA LEU A 170 -4.02 6.50 17.34
C LEU A 170 -3.58 6.45 18.81
N VAL A 171 -2.27 6.38 19.08
CA VAL A 171 -1.74 6.43 20.46
C VAL A 171 -2.00 7.79 21.12
N SER A 172 -2.04 8.87 20.33
CA SER A 172 -2.35 10.23 20.80
C SER A 172 -3.82 10.44 21.21
N LEU A 173 -4.73 9.51 20.87
CA LEU A 173 -6.18 9.60 21.16
C LEU A 173 -6.64 8.68 22.30
N SER A 174 -5.72 8.23 23.16
CA SER A 174 -6.09 7.50 24.38
C SER A 174 -6.98 8.41 25.26
N PRO A 175 -8.22 8.00 25.63
CA PRO A 175 -9.10 8.85 26.42
C PRO A 175 -8.51 9.00 27.82
N ILE A 176 -8.28 10.25 28.21
CA ILE A 176 -8.02 10.64 29.60
C ILE A 176 -9.13 10.02 30.45
N GLN A 177 -8.77 9.06 31.31
CA GLN A 177 -9.62 8.62 32.41
C GLN A 177 -9.83 9.82 33.34
N SER A 178 -10.94 10.54 33.14
CA SER A 178 -11.36 11.63 34.01
C SER A 178 -11.97 11.07 35.30
N HIS A 179 -11.11 10.70 36.24
CA HIS A 179 -11.53 10.68 37.64
C HIS A 179 -11.52 12.12 38.16
N ASN A 180 -12.71 12.55 38.61
CA ASN A 180 -13.02 13.84 39.19
C ASN A 180 -11.92 14.39 40.12
N ALA A 181 -11.39 15.57 39.78
CA ALA A 181 -10.95 16.55 40.76
C ALA A 181 -11.17 17.95 40.17
N LEU A 182 -12.19 18.61 40.71
CA LEU A 182 -12.54 20.01 40.55
C LEU A 182 -11.30 20.89 40.69
N LEU A 183 -10.96 21.69 39.66
CA LEU A 183 -10.43 23.06 39.76
C LEU A 183 -10.26 23.66 38.34
N ARG A 184 -10.97 24.78 38.13
CA ARG A 184 -11.12 25.69 36.97
C ARG A 184 -10.18 25.51 35.75
N PRO A 185 -10.72 25.45 34.51
CA PRO A 185 -9.96 25.69 33.29
C PRO A 185 -9.93 27.19 32.95
N GLU A 186 -8.73 27.73 32.77
CA GLU A 186 -8.49 28.97 32.02
C GLU A 186 -8.86 28.72 30.54
N PRO A 187 -9.60 29.62 29.86
CA PRO A 187 -10.06 29.40 28.50
C PRO A 187 -8.96 29.78 27.51
N THR A 188 -8.23 28.80 26.98
CA THR A 188 -7.20 29.07 25.97
C THR A 188 -7.46 28.29 24.67
N ASP A 189 -7.73 29.09 23.63
CA ASP A 189 -7.40 28.93 22.20
C ASP A 189 -7.93 27.77 21.35
N TYR A 190 -8.69 26.81 21.87
CA TYR A 190 -9.24 25.76 20.98
C TYR A 190 -10.22 26.34 19.94
N CYS A 191 -11.01 27.36 20.31
CA CYS A 191 -11.94 28.04 19.41
C CYS A 191 -11.24 28.91 18.34
N ASP A 192 -10.07 29.48 18.64
CA ASP A 192 -9.35 30.34 17.70
C ASP A 192 -8.61 29.54 16.62
N LEU A 193 -8.18 28.32 16.96
CA LEU A 193 -7.63 27.38 15.98
C LEU A 193 -8.70 26.89 15.02
N ASP A 194 -9.87 26.49 15.52
CA ASP A 194 -11.02 26.11 14.67
C ASP A 194 -11.46 27.26 13.77
N ARG A 195 -11.43 28.50 14.27
CA ARG A 195 -11.74 29.69 13.47
C ARG A 195 -10.73 29.93 12.34
N LYS A 196 -9.44 29.68 12.57
CA LYS A 196 -8.40 29.73 11.54
C LYS A 196 -8.55 28.61 10.50
N ILE A 197 -8.89 27.40 10.95
CA ILE A 197 -9.14 26.26 10.06
C ILE A 197 -10.35 26.55 9.16
N LEU A 198 -11.43 27.08 9.72
CA LEU A 198 -12.63 27.47 8.96
C LEU A 198 -12.36 28.63 7.98
N GLN A 199 -11.51 29.60 8.34
CA GLN A 199 -11.09 30.68 7.44
C GLN A 199 -10.27 30.18 6.24
N LEU A 200 -9.41 29.17 6.42
CA LEU A 200 -8.65 28.57 5.33
C LEU A 200 -9.54 27.78 4.37
N CYS A 201 -10.71 27.32 4.84
CA CYS A 201 -11.64 26.50 4.07
C CYS A 201 -12.75 27.27 3.34
N GLY A 202 -12.89 28.59 3.49
CA GLY A 202 -13.82 29.32 2.62
C GLY A 202 -14.10 30.78 2.95
N THR A 203 -13.61 31.69 2.10
CA THR A 203 -14.25 32.99 1.87
C THR A 203 -14.24 33.34 0.38
N HIS A 204 -15.14 32.72 -0.38
CA HIS A 204 -15.71 33.33 -1.58
C HIS A 204 -17.21 33.45 -1.35
N LEU A 205 -17.63 34.56 -0.74
CA LEU A 205 -18.89 35.24 -1.02
C LEU A 205 -18.86 36.59 -0.31
N ALA A 206 -18.98 37.62 -1.13
CA ALA A 206 -18.88 39.01 -0.76
C ALA A 206 -19.97 39.42 0.26
N THR A 207 -19.52 40.27 1.17
CA THR A 207 -20.27 41.31 1.89
C THR A 207 -21.47 41.90 1.15
N THR A 208 -22.62 41.96 1.83
CA THR A 208 -23.42 43.19 1.96
C THR A 208 -24.02 43.29 3.38
N PRO A 209 -24.04 44.48 4.01
CA PRO A 209 -24.43 44.63 5.40
C PRO A 209 -25.91 44.97 5.61
N HIS A 210 -26.34 44.62 6.82
CA HIS A 210 -27.54 44.97 7.60
C HIS A 210 -28.26 46.29 7.23
N ARG A 211 -29.60 46.24 7.23
CA ARG A 211 -30.46 47.35 7.65
C ARG A 211 -31.60 46.84 8.52
N ASP A 212 -31.69 47.44 9.69
CA ASP A 212 -32.73 47.28 10.71
C ASP A 212 -34.11 47.77 10.23
N LEU A 213 -35.20 47.20 10.78
CA LEU A 213 -36.26 47.92 11.51
C LEU A 213 -37.45 46.98 11.82
N SER A 214 -37.62 46.67 13.12
CA SER A 214 -38.80 46.92 13.96
C SER A 214 -40.25 46.53 13.56
N HIS A 215 -40.95 46.00 14.59
CA HIS A 215 -42.40 46.10 14.90
C HIS A 215 -43.44 45.13 14.28
N THR A 216 -43.92 44.25 15.17
CA THR A 216 -45.33 43.90 15.50
C THR A 216 -46.45 43.96 14.45
N HIS A 217 -47.17 42.82 14.40
CA HIS A 217 -48.62 42.65 14.33
C HIS A 217 -49.31 42.39 12.96
N THR A 218 -50.13 41.32 12.99
CA THR A 218 -51.37 41.03 12.23
C THR A 218 -51.28 40.37 10.84
N SER A 219 -51.91 39.18 10.76
CA SER A 219 -52.24 38.30 9.61
C SER A 219 -53.25 38.94 8.61
N PRO A 220 -53.86 38.24 7.61
CA PRO A 220 -53.62 36.94 6.92
C PRO A 220 -53.81 37.03 5.35
N LEU A 221 -53.95 35.86 4.68
CA LEU A 221 -54.33 35.57 3.26
C LEU A 221 -53.12 35.31 2.33
N GLY A 222 -53.01 34.25 1.53
CA GLY A 222 -53.88 33.16 1.09
C GLY A 222 -53.04 32.11 0.31
N PRO A 223 -53.65 31.08 -0.30
CA PRO A 223 -52.98 29.82 -0.65
C PRO A 223 -52.35 29.82 -2.06
N ILE A 224 -51.23 29.13 -2.27
CA ILE A 224 -50.75 28.77 -3.62
C ILE A 224 -50.45 27.27 -3.71
N THR A 225 -51.37 26.64 -4.43
CA THR A 225 -51.40 25.40 -5.22
C THR A 225 -50.10 24.63 -5.43
N VAL A 226 -50.14 23.35 -5.05
CA VAL A 226 -49.22 22.29 -5.46
C VAL A 226 -49.52 21.91 -6.92
N ILE A 227 -48.54 22.09 -7.83
CA ILE A 227 -48.63 21.53 -9.17
C ILE A 227 -48.05 20.12 -9.14
N GLN A 228 -48.95 19.18 -9.45
CA GLN A 228 -48.75 17.74 -9.54
C GLN A 228 -47.96 17.41 -10.82
N LYS A 229 -46.89 16.62 -10.67
CA LYS A 229 -46.19 15.91 -11.75
C LYS A 229 -47.16 14.95 -12.45
N ASN A 230 -47.14 14.91 -13.77
CA ASN A 230 -47.65 13.78 -14.55
C ASN A 230 -46.61 13.33 -15.59
N CYS A 231 -46.36 12.01 -15.54
CA CYS A 231 -45.65 11.11 -16.45
C CYS A 231 -44.20 11.44 -16.84
#